data_AF-A0A5C7G7Z2-F1
#
_entry.id   AF-A0A5C7G7Z2-F1
#
_cell.length_a   1.000
_cell.length_b   1.000
_cell.length_c   1.000
_cell.angle_alpha   90.00
_cell.angle_beta   90.00
_cell.angle_gamma   90.00
#
_symmetry.space_group_name_H-M   'P 1'
#
loop_
_entity.id
_entity.type
_entity.pdbx_description
1 polymer ?
#
loop_
_entity_poly.entity_id
_entity_poly.type
_entity_poly.pdbx_seq_one_letter_code
_entity_poly.pdbx_strand_id
1 'polypeptide(L)'
;MEKQDELRRSKRIALGFFIGAAALFVISLLLPYTWWTGLLRAFSEAAMVGALADWFAVVALFRRVPIPIVSRHTAIIPSNKDKIADNLALFVREKFLDTDSIVGLIRRHDPVQKVAEWLVKPANTELMGAHLVRAATFMLDFIEDAAVQNFIRRGVHTMVNSVDLSKSSGAILESLTRGRRHQELLDEGIRQLAHLLDNADTQDYIAQGIVEWLKEDYAFIEKMLPSDLIGRKGADIAVRLAAGVLNKVAADPEHPLRHRFDDYVAGFIERLKGDPAFLARADDVKRYLLEDETVNTYLGSLWAELKAWLKRDLESEDSRLRVRIVAMGAWIGKVLSEDPALRQSLHENLEAAARGVAPEFAGFLTRHIADTVKQWDDREMSAQIELNIGKDLQYIRINGTIVGGMIGVTLYLLSHLPALLN
;
A
#
# COMPACT_ATOMS: atom_id res chain seq x y z
N MET A 1 33.03 22.87 -1.03
CA MET A 1 34.24 23.67 -1.28
C MET A 1 35.12 23.77 -0.05
N GLU A 2 34.57 24.12 1.12
CA GLU A 2 35.31 24.26 2.38
C GLU A 2 36.27 23.09 2.71
N LYS A 3 35.79 21.84 2.73
CA LYS A 3 36.63 20.65 3.04
C LYS A 3 37.79 20.42 2.07
N GLN A 4 37.62 20.71 0.78
CA GLN A 4 38.68 20.53 -0.22
C GLN A 4 39.80 21.56 -0.01
N ASP A 5 39.44 22.79 0.29
CA ASP A 5 40.41 23.86 0.54
C ASP A 5 41.14 23.67 1.87
N GLU A 6 40.43 23.19 2.90
CA GLU A 6 41.06 22.76 4.15
C GLU A 6 42.10 21.65 3.95
N LEU A 7 41.75 20.61 3.18
CA LEU A 7 42.67 19.51 2.88
C LEU A 7 43.89 20.02 2.11
N ARG A 8 43.69 20.89 1.10
CA ARG A 8 44.80 21.50 0.33
C ARG A 8 45.71 22.33 1.23
N ARG A 9 45.16 23.13 2.14
CA ARG A 9 45.93 23.92 3.10
C ARG A 9 46.75 23.01 4.02
N SER A 10 46.14 21.97 4.57
CA SER A 10 46.83 21.03 5.47
C SER A 10 47.97 20.30 4.75
N LYS A 11 47.75 19.85 3.51
CA LYS A 11 48.80 19.25 2.67
C LYS A 11 49.97 20.21 2.42
N ARG A 12 49.69 21.49 2.17
CA ARG A 12 50.73 22.52 1.99
C ARG A 12 51.54 22.76 3.27
N ILE A 13 50.88 22.79 4.43
CA ILE A 13 51.56 22.95 5.73
C ILE A 13 52.48 21.75 5.98
N ALA A 14 51.98 20.52 5.86
CA ALA A 14 52.78 19.32 6.05
C ALA A 14 53.95 19.23 5.06
N LEU A 15 53.75 19.64 3.81
CA LEU A 15 54.83 19.76 2.83
C LEU A 15 55.85 20.84 3.23
N GLY A 16 55.40 21.97 3.78
CA GLY A 16 56.27 23.03 4.28
C GLY A 16 57.19 22.57 5.41
N PHE A 17 56.67 21.79 6.37
CA PHE A 17 57.49 21.17 7.43
C PHE A 17 58.55 20.22 6.86
N PHE A 18 58.18 19.39 5.87
CA PHE A 18 59.12 18.50 5.19
C PHE A 18 60.23 19.27 4.45
N ILE A 19 59.86 20.29 3.67
CA ILE A 19 60.83 21.13 2.95
C ILE A 19 61.73 21.88 3.94
N GLY A 20 61.17 22.37 5.05
CA GLY A 20 61.93 23.02 6.11
C GLY A 20 62.97 22.09 6.74
N ALA A 21 62.58 20.86 7.09
CA ALA A 21 63.50 19.85 7.63
C ALA A 21 64.61 19.50 6.62
N ALA A 22 64.26 19.31 5.34
CA ALA A 22 65.22 19.03 4.28
C ALA A 22 66.19 20.20 4.06
N ALA A 23 65.70 21.44 4.06
CA ALA A 23 66.54 22.63 3.94
C ALA A 23 67.49 22.78 5.13
N LEU A 24 67.01 22.57 6.36
CA LEU A 24 67.86 22.56 7.56
C LEU A 24 68.94 21.48 7.48
N PHE A 25 68.61 20.29 6.96
CA PHE A 25 69.58 19.22 6.75
C PHE A 25 70.66 19.64 5.74
N VAL A 26 70.27 20.16 4.58
CA VAL A 26 71.22 20.63 3.55
C VAL A 26 72.11 21.76 4.09
N ILE A 27 71.54 22.74 4.80
CA ILE A 27 72.32 23.83 5.42
C ILE A 27 73.31 23.27 6.44
N SER A 28 72.89 22.29 7.25
CA SER A 28 73.77 21.64 8.22
C SER A 28 74.95 20.90 7.58
N LEU A 29 74.82 20.43 6.32
CA LEU A 29 75.89 19.79 5.56
C LEU A 29 76.92 20.79 5.02
N LEU A 30 76.51 22.03 4.76
CA LEU A 30 77.37 23.09 4.21
C LEU A 30 78.16 23.85 5.29
N LEU A 31 77.77 23.73 6.56
CA LEU A 31 78.44 24.36 7.69
C LEU A 31 79.60 23.49 8.23
N PRO A 32 80.67 24.10 8.76
CA PRO A 32 81.75 23.35 9.40
C PRO A 32 81.25 22.57 10.62
N TYR A 33 81.78 21.36 10.81
CA TYR A 33 81.33 20.46 11.87
C TYR A 33 81.70 21.01 13.27
N THR A 34 80.68 21.32 14.05
CA THR A 34 80.72 21.70 15.46
C THR A 34 79.68 20.89 16.22
N TRP A 35 79.75 20.88 17.56
CA TRP A 35 78.76 20.17 18.38
C TRP A 35 77.32 20.61 18.09
N TRP A 36 77.09 21.91 17.89
CA TRP A 36 75.77 22.48 17.58
C TRP A 36 75.29 22.15 16.16
N THR A 37 76.18 22.17 15.17
CA THR A 37 75.81 21.80 13.80
C THR A 37 75.58 20.29 13.67
N GLY A 38 76.28 19.46 14.45
CA GLY A 38 76.02 18.03 14.55
C GLY A 38 74.65 17.73 15.18
N LEU A 39 74.27 18.46 16.23
CA LEU A 39 72.94 18.38 16.84
C LEU A 39 71.84 18.80 15.86
N LEU A 40 72.04 19.91 15.12
CA LEU A 40 71.12 20.38 14.10
C LEU A 40 70.99 19.39 12.93
N ARG A 41 72.11 18.77 12.52
CA ARG A 41 72.13 17.71 11.51
C ARG A 41 71.34 16.50 11.96
N ALA A 42 71.55 16.01 13.19
CA ALA A 42 70.81 14.87 13.72
C ALA A 42 69.31 15.15 13.87
N PHE A 43 68.94 16.36 14.33
CA PHE A 43 67.55 16.80 14.37
C PHE A 43 66.93 16.80 12.96
N SER A 44 67.56 17.47 12.01
CA SER A 44 67.00 17.66 10.66
C SER A 44 66.98 16.36 9.84
N GLU A 45 67.97 15.49 9.99
CA GLU A 45 68.01 14.16 9.38
C GLU A 45 66.86 13.28 9.89
N ALA A 46 66.71 13.18 11.21
CA ALA A 46 65.66 12.36 11.80
C ALA A 46 64.25 12.95 11.57
N ALA A 47 64.12 14.28 11.57
CA ALA A 47 62.88 14.96 11.20
C ALA A 47 62.49 14.69 9.74
N MET A 48 63.45 14.73 8.82
CA MET A 48 63.23 14.43 7.41
C MET A 48 62.82 12.98 7.19
N VAL A 49 63.50 12.04 7.86
CA VAL A 49 63.17 10.60 7.79
C VAL A 49 61.77 10.33 8.37
N GLY A 50 61.43 10.91 9.53
CA GLY A 50 60.09 10.79 10.13
C GLY A 50 59.00 11.33 9.20
N ALA A 51 59.23 12.49 8.59
CA ALA A 51 58.32 13.08 7.62
C ALA A 51 58.12 12.23 6.35
N LEU A 52 59.15 11.52 5.89
CA LEU A 52 59.09 10.61 4.75
C LEU A 52 58.37 9.30 5.09
N ALA A 53 58.62 8.75 6.28
CA ALA A 53 57.96 7.53 6.75
C ALA A 53 56.45 7.73 6.87
N ASP A 54 56.02 8.82 7.49
CA ASP A 54 54.60 9.14 7.62
C ASP A 54 53.96 9.54 6.28
N TRP A 55 54.70 10.22 5.41
CA TRP A 55 54.23 10.45 4.04
C TRP A 55 53.95 9.13 3.32
N PHE A 56 54.87 8.17 3.43
CA PHE A 56 54.71 6.86 2.83
C PHE A 56 53.48 6.15 3.40
N ALA A 57 53.29 6.13 4.72
CA ALA A 57 52.15 5.50 5.37
C ALA A 57 50.80 6.09 4.92
N VAL A 58 50.68 7.42 4.91
CA VAL A 58 49.45 8.12 4.50
C VAL A 58 49.17 7.90 3.01
N VAL A 59 50.18 8.00 2.13
CA VAL A 59 49.98 7.77 0.69
C VAL A 59 49.63 6.31 0.41
N ALA A 60 50.28 5.35 1.08
CA ALA A 60 50.00 3.92 0.95
C ALA A 60 48.58 3.55 1.39
N LEU A 61 47.92 4.36 2.22
CA LEU A 61 46.51 4.15 2.58
C LEU A 61 45.57 4.36 1.38
N PHE A 62 45.84 5.39 0.55
CA PHE A 62 44.92 5.83 -0.52
C PHE A 62 45.37 5.48 -1.93
N ARG A 63 46.68 5.35 -2.19
CA ARG A 63 47.24 5.21 -3.55
C ARG A 63 48.31 4.13 -3.60
N ARG A 64 48.48 3.56 -4.79
CA ARG A 64 49.55 2.60 -5.05
C ARG A 64 50.88 3.34 -5.16
N VAL A 65 51.85 2.98 -4.33
CA VAL A 65 53.19 3.58 -4.35
C VAL A 65 54.11 2.75 -5.25
N PRO A 66 54.78 3.33 -6.26
CA PRO A 66 55.59 2.60 -7.25
C PRO A 66 56.97 2.20 -6.71
N ILE A 67 57.03 1.55 -5.54
CA ILE A 67 58.25 0.96 -4.97
C ILE A 67 58.15 -0.57 -5.12
N PRO A 68 59.05 -1.24 -5.87
CA PRO A 68 58.88 -2.66 -6.25
C PRO A 68 58.61 -3.62 -5.09
N ILE A 69 59.28 -3.43 -3.94
CA ILE A 69 59.17 -4.31 -2.77
C ILE A 69 57.90 -4.04 -1.97
N VAL A 70 57.47 -2.77 -1.86
CA VAL A 70 56.38 -2.36 -0.95
C VAL A 70 55.03 -2.19 -1.67
N SER A 71 55.04 -2.10 -2.99
CA SER A 71 53.84 -1.82 -3.81
C SER A 71 52.71 -2.85 -3.67
N ARG A 72 53.01 -4.07 -3.20
CA ARG A 72 52.02 -5.14 -2.96
C ARG A 72 51.04 -4.86 -1.81
N HIS A 73 51.42 -4.03 -0.83
CA HIS A 73 50.61 -3.73 0.35
C HIS A 73 50.25 -2.24 0.47
N THR A 74 50.13 -1.55 -0.68
CA THR A 74 49.68 -0.15 -0.76
C THR A 74 48.27 -0.07 -1.36
N ALA A 75 47.65 1.12 -1.33
CA ALA A 75 46.23 1.32 -1.61
C ALA A 75 45.33 0.46 -0.70
N ILE A 76 45.57 0.51 0.61
CA ILE A 76 44.86 -0.32 1.61
C ILE A 76 43.35 -0.08 1.58
N ILE A 77 42.89 1.19 1.52
CA ILE A 77 41.46 1.52 1.48
C ILE A 77 40.80 0.99 0.20
N PRO A 78 41.29 1.35 -1.02
CA PRO A 78 40.79 0.77 -2.27
C PRO A 78 40.73 -0.76 -2.26
N SER A 79 41.81 -1.41 -1.82
CA SER A 79 41.95 -2.87 -1.87
C SER A 79 41.06 -3.61 -0.88
N ASN A 80 40.54 -2.91 0.15
CA ASN A 80 39.63 -3.49 1.15
C ASN A 80 38.20 -2.92 1.04
N LYS A 81 37.84 -2.26 -0.07
CA LYS A 81 36.51 -1.67 -0.28
C LYS A 81 35.38 -2.63 0.11
N ASP A 82 35.38 -3.84 -0.42
CA ASP A 82 34.30 -4.81 -0.20
C ASP A 82 34.17 -5.20 1.28
N LYS A 83 35.29 -5.37 1.98
CA LYS A 83 35.30 -5.65 3.42
C LYS A 83 34.77 -4.47 4.22
N ILE A 84 35.13 -3.24 3.84
CA ILE A 84 34.62 -2.01 4.47
C ILE A 84 33.11 -1.91 4.25
N ALA A 85 32.63 -2.21 3.04
CA ALA A 85 31.21 -2.23 2.71
C ALA A 85 30.43 -3.24 3.58
N ASP A 86 30.92 -4.48 3.69
CA ASP A 86 30.28 -5.52 4.49
C ASP A 86 30.28 -5.16 5.99
N ASN A 87 31.41 -4.68 6.52
CA ASN A 87 31.50 -4.28 7.92
C ASN A 87 30.62 -3.07 8.24
N LEU A 88 30.55 -2.09 7.34
CA LEU A 88 29.68 -0.92 7.50
C LEU A 88 28.20 -1.35 7.52
N ALA A 89 27.81 -2.23 6.60
CA ALA A 89 26.45 -2.76 6.54
C ALA A 89 26.08 -3.52 7.82
N LEU A 90 26.97 -4.40 8.30
CA LEU A 90 26.81 -5.12 9.57
C LEU A 90 26.70 -4.15 10.76
N PHE A 91 27.53 -3.11 10.80
CA PHE A 91 27.49 -2.10 11.85
C PHE A 91 26.15 -1.36 11.85
N VAL A 92 25.63 -0.94 10.69
CA VAL A 92 24.32 -0.29 10.59
C VAL A 92 23.22 -1.20 11.07
N ARG A 93 23.26 -2.48 10.68
CA ARG A 93 22.31 -3.50 11.12
C ARG A 93 22.29 -3.63 12.64
N GLU A 94 23.45 -3.81 13.26
CA GLU A 94 23.57 -4.14 14.69
C GLU A 94 23.41 -2.95 15.63
N LYS A 95 23.64 -1.72 15.14
CA LYS A 95 23.59 -0.51 15.98
C LYS A 95 22.36 0.36 15.76
N PHE A 96 21.71 0.25 14.60
CA PHE A 96 20.60 1.15 14.24
C PHE A 96 19.33 0.41 13.82
N LEU A 97 19.44 -0.82 13.31
CA LEU A 97 18.32 -1.57 12.74
C LEU A 97 18.00 -2.87 13.49
N ASP A 98 18.61 -3.09 14.64
CA ASP A 98 18.21 -4.20 15.48
C ASP A 98 16.78 -3.96 16.01
N THR A 99 16.08 -5.05 16.28
CA THR A 99 14.67 -5.01 16.66
C THR A 99 14.42 -4.13 17.88
N ASP A 100 15.31 -4.18 18.87
CA ASP A 100 15.15 -3.42 20.11
C ASP A 100 15.39 -1.92 19.89
N SER A 101 16.34 -1.55 19.04
CA SER A 101 16.56 -0.16 18.63
C SER A 101 15.36 0.42 17.89
N ILE A 102 14.76 -0.33 16.95
CA ILE A 102 13.57 0.12 16.21
C ILE A 102 12.37 0.28 17.14
N VAL A 103 12.10 -0.71 17.99
CA VAL A 103 11.01 -0.64 18.98
C VAL A 103 11.26 0.50 19.97
N GLY A 104 12.49 0.66 20.44
CA GLY A 104 12.89 1.77 21.31
C GLY A 104 12.68 3.14 20.65
N LEU A 105 12.91 3.24 19.34
CA LEU A 105 12.66 4.46 18.56
C LEU A 105 11.17 4.79 18.48
N ILE A 106 10.32 3.77 18.24
CA ILE A 106 8.85 3.90 18.23
C ILE A 106 8.34 4.38 19.60
N ARG A 107 8.81 3.76 20.68
CA ARG A 107 8.47 4.16 22.05
C ARG A 107 8.85 5.59 22.36
N ARG A 108 10.06 6.01 21.96
CA ARG A 108 10.58 7.35 22.25
C ARG A 108 9.82 8.44 21.50
N HIS A 109 9.38 8.18 20.27
CA HIS A 109 8.81 9.22 19.40
C HIS A 109 7.30 9.19 19.30
N ASP A 110 6.64 8.16 19.86
CA ASP A 110 5.21 7.90 19.83
C ASP A 110 4.54 8.34 18.52
N PRO A 111 4.79 7.61 17.41
CA PRO A 111 4.29 8.00 16.10
C PRO A 111 2.77 8.03 16.04
N VAL A 112 2.09 7.19 16.83
CA VAL A 112 0.62 7.15 16.91
C VAL A 112 0.09 8.48 17.43
N GLN A 113 0.68 9.00 18.51
CA GLN A 113 0.32 10.31 19.05
C GLN A 113 0.56 11.45 18.05
N LYS A 114 1.72 11.46 17.39
CA LYS A 114 2.04 12.51 16.40
C LYS A 114 1.07 12.53 15.22
N VAL A 115 0.67 11.35 14.73
CA VAL A 115 -0.32 11.23 13.65
C VAL A 115 -1.69 11.70 14.14
N ALA A 116 -2.09 11.36 15.36
CA ALA A 116 -3.35 11.82 15.94
C ALA A 116 -3.39 13.37 16.03
N GLU A 117 -2.38 13.98 16.64
CA GLU A 117 -2.27 15.45 16.75
C GLU A 117 -2.22 16.16 15.39
N TRP A 118 -1.58 15.52 14.39
CA TRP A 118 -1.54 16.03 13.04
C TRP A 118 -2.92 15.96 12.37
N LEU A 119 -3.66 14.86 12.51
CA LEU A 119 -5.00 14.65 11.92
C LEU A 119 -6.12 15.45 12.57
N VAL A 120 -5.92 15.97 13.79
CA VAL A 120 -6.90 16.86 14.44
C VAL A 120 -7.01 18.21 13.74
N LYS A 121 -5.96 18.66 13.02
CA LYS A 121 -5.96 19.96 12.32
C LYS A 121 -6.72 19.85 10.99
N PRO A 122 -7.78 20.66 10.75
CA PRO A 122 -8.58 20.56 9.53
C PRO A 122 -7.77 20.66 8.22
N ALA A 123 -6.78 21.57 8.18
CA ALA A 123 -5.92 21.75 7.01
C ALA A 123 -5.10 20.48 6.67
N ASN A 124 -4.68 19.72 7.69
CA ASN A 124 -3.92 18.49 7.49
C ASN A 124 -4.81 17.36 6.98
N THR A 125 -6.04 17.27 7.47
CA THR A 125 -7.01 16.28 7.01
C THR A 125 -7.41 16.52 5.56
N GLU A 126 -7.53 17.79 5.16
CA GLU A 126 -7.79 18.14 3.77
C GLU A 126 -6.61 17.76 2.86
N LEU A 127 -5.37 18.03 3.29
CA LEU A 127 -4.15 17.57 2.60
C LEU A 127 -4.12 16.04 2.48
N MET A 128 -4.35 15.33 3.58
CA MET A 128 -4.39 13.86 3.60
C MET A 128 -5.47 13.33 2.66
N GLY A 129 -6.67 13.90 2.70
CA GLY A 129 -7.76 13.53 1.79
C GLY A 129 -7.39 13.75 0.33
N ALA A 130 -6.73 14.86 -0.02
CA ALA A 130 -6.24 15.10 -1.37
C ALA A 130 -5.14 14.10 -1.79
N HIS A 131 -4.29 13.66 -0.87
CA HIS A 131 -3.31 12.60 -1.14
C HIS A 131 -3.98 11.23 -1.29
N LEU A 132 -4.95 10.90 -0.46
CA LEU A 132 -5.72 9.65 -0.55
C LEU A 132 -6.54 9.56 -1.83
N VAL A 133 -7.16 10.66 -2.26
CA VAL A 133 -7.87 10.74 -3.54
C VAL A 133 -6.91 10.52 -4.71
N ARG A 134 -5.73 11.15 -4.70
CA ARG A 134 -4.70 10.91 -5.71
C ARG A 134 -4.20 9.47 -5.70
N ALA A 135 -3.93 8.91 -4.53
CA ALA A 135 -3.52 7.52 -4.39
C ALA A 135 -4.59 6.54 -4.87
N ALA A 136 -5.86 6.78 -4.54
CA ALA A 136 -7.00 5.99 -5.01
C ALA A 136 -7.13 6.06 -6.53
N THR A 137 -6.96 7.25 -7.12
CA THR A 137 -6.98 7.45 -8.57
C THR A 137 -5.83 6.68 -9.24
N PHE A 138 -4.61 6.79 -8.71
CA PHE A 138 -3.46 6.04 -9.21
C PHE A 138 -3.65 4.52 -9.08
N MET A 139 -4.23 4.05 -7.97
CA MET A 139 -4.54 2.63 -7.77
C MET A 139 -5.59 2.14 -8.77
N LEU A 140 -6.64 2.93 -9.04
CA LEU A 140 -7.64 2.58 -10.07
C LEU A 140 -6.99 2.43 -11.45
N ASP A 141 -6.01 3.27 -11.78
CA ASP A 141 -5.26 3.18 -13.04
C ASP A 141 -4.34 1.95 -13.11
N PHE A 142 -3.76 1.53 -11.97
CA PHE A 142 -2.92 0.34 -11.89
C PHE A 142 -3.71 -0.98 -11.92
N ILE A 143 -4.98 -0.96 -11.53
CA ILE A 143 -5.84 -2.14 -11.56
C ILE A 143 -6.17 -2.51 -13.01
N GLU A 144 -5.58 -3.62 -13.46
CA GLU A 144 -5.87 -4.23 -14.76
C GLU A 144 -7.30 -4.78 -14.81
N ASP A 145 -8.06 -4.39 -15.83
CA ASP A 145 -9.47 -4.76 -15.94
C ASP A 145 -9.64 -6.28 -16.12
N ALA A 146 -8.74 -6.93 -16.86
CA ALA A 146 -8.75 -8.38 -17.06
C ALA A 146 -8.55 -9.16 -15.75
N ALA A 147 -7.71 -8.67 -14.84
CA ALA A 147 -7.46 -9.32 -13.56
C ALA A 147 -8.70 -9.27 -12.66
N VAL A 148 -9.38 -8.12 -12.61
CA VAL A 148 -10.61 -7.94 -11.83
C VAL A 148 -11.77 -8.71 -12.44
N GLN A 149 -11.92 -8.69 -13.76
CA GLN A 149 -12.93 -9.49 -14.46
C GLN A 149 -12.78 -10.98 -14.12
N ASN A 150 -11.56 -11.51 -14.17
CA ASN A 150 -11.28 -12.90 -13.78
C ASN A 150 -11.56 -13.16 -12.29
N PHE A 151 -11.27 -12.20 -11.41
CA PHE A 151 -11.60 -12.31 -9.99
C PHE A 151 -13.11 -12.34 -9.75
N ILE A 152 -13.86 -11.41 -10.34
CA ILE A 152 -15.33 -11.34 -10.25
C ILE A 152 -15.93 -12.63 -10.80
N ARG A 153 -15.47 -13.10 -11.98
CA ARG A 153 -15.91 -14.36 -12.58
C ARG A 153 -15.72 -15.53 -11.63
N ARG A 154 -14.53 -15.68 -11.03
CA ARG A 154 -14.28 -16.74 -10.04
C ARG A 154 -15.21 -16.59 -8.83
N GLY A 155 -15.41 -15.37 -8.33
CA GLY A 155 -16.32 -15.09 -7.21
C GLY A 155 -17.77 -15.49 -7.51
N VAL A 156 -18.30 -15.10 -8.68
CA VAL A 156 -19.64 -15.49 -9.15
C VAL A 156 -19.71 -17.02 -9.29
N HIS A 157 -18.71 -17.64 -9.90
CA HIS A 157 -18.67 -19.09 -10.09
C HIS A 157 -18.65 -19.84 -8.75
N THR A 158 -17.89 -19.36 -7.77
CA THR A 158 -17.87 -19.91 -6.41
C THR A 158 -19.20 -19.70 -5.70
N MET A 159 -19.78 -18.50 -5.77
CA MET A 159 -21.07 -18.18 -5.15
C MET A 159 -22.19 -19.06 -5.72
N VAL A 160 -22.32 -19.10 -7.05
CA VAL A 160 -23.34 -19.88 -7.77
C VAL A 160 -23.18 -21.39 -7.48
N ASN A 161 -21.95 -21.90 -7.40
CA ASN A 161 -21.72 -23.30 -7.03
C ASN A 161 -22.00 -23.60 -5.56
N SER A 162 -21.73 -22.66 -4.65
CA SER A 162 -22.01 -22.82 -3.22
C SER A 162 -23.50 -22.79 -2.88
N VAL A 163 -24.33 -22.19 -3.76
CA VAL A 163 -25.79 -22.20 -3.61
C VAL A 163 -26.35 -23.50 -4.18
N ASP A 164 -26.84 -24.34 -3.27
CA ASP A 164 -27.72 -25.46 -3.60
C ASP A 164 -29.10 -24.88 -3.94
N LEU A 165 -29.33 -24.50 -5.21
CA LEU A 165 -30.58 -23.90 -5.68
C LEU A 165 -31.79 -24.79 -5.36
N SER A 166 -31.59 -26.10 -5.21
CA SER A 166 -32.64 -27.02 -4.82
C SER A 166 -33.18 -26.78 -3.40
N LYS A 167 -32.29 -26.42 -2.47
CA LYS A 167 -32.64 -26.13 -1.08
C LYS A 167 -32.90 -24.64 -0.83
N SER A 168 -32.33 -23.77 -1.67
CA SER A 168 -32.29 -22.32 -1.45
C SER A 168 -33.43 -21.58 -2.13
N SER A 169 -33.98 -22.10 -3.23
CA SER A 169 -35.06 -21.46 -3.98
C SER A 169 -36.32 -21.27 -3.14
N GLY A 170 -36.70 -22.28 -2.35
CA GLY A 170 -37.77 -22.18 -1.38
C GLY A 170 -37.51 -21.16 -0.28
N ALA A 171 -36.27 -21.09 0.24
CA ALA A 171 -35.90 -20.11 1.27
C ALA A 171 -35.84 -18.67 0.74
N ILE A 172 -35.44 -18.48 -0.52
CA ILE A 172 -35.47 -17.19 -1.21
C ILE A 172 -36.91 -16.77 -1.46
N LEU A 173 -37.76 -17.63 -2.01
CA LEU A 173 -39.19 -17.36 -2.20
C LEU A 173 -39.89 -17.07 -0.87
N GLU A 174 -39.60 -17.85 0.17
CA GLU A 174 -40.11 -17.64 1.53
C GLU A 174 -39.59 -16.34 2.16
N SER A 175 -38.35 -15.93 1.87
CA SER A 175 -37.81 -14.64 2.30
C SER A 175 -38.42 -13.46 1.52
N LEU A 176 -38.79 -13.66 0.26
CA LEU A 176 -39.44 -12.64 -0.56
C LEU A 176 -40.91 -12.48 -0.21
N THR A 177 -41.58 -13.53 0.27
CA THR A 177 -42.94 -13.46 0.83
C THR A 177 -42.96 -13.10 2.32
N ARG A 178 -41.80 -13.10 2.99
CA ARG A 178 -41.65 -12.65 4.37
C ARG A 178 -42.07 -11.18 4.50
N GLY A 179 -42.93 -10.90 5.47
CA GLY A 179 -43.51 -9.56 5.65
C GLY A 179 -44.64 -9.23 4.67
N ARG A 180 -45.25 -10.23 4.01
CA ARG A 180 -46.41 -10.09 3.11
C ARG A 180 -46.15 -9.22 1.86
N ARG A 181 -44.92 -9.10 1.39
CA ARG A 181 -44.59 -8.31 0.18
C ARG A 181 -45.27 -8.83 -1.09
N HIS A 182 -45.65 -10.10 -1.14
CA HIS A 182 -46.46 -10.64 -2.23
C HIS A 182 -47.88 -10.09 -2.27
N GLN A 183 -48.39 -9.51 -1.17
CA GLN A 183 -49.64 -8.76 -1.16
C GLN A 183 -49.51 -7.42 -1.90
N GLU A 184 -48.33 -6.77 -1.89
CA GLU A 184 -48.11 -5.54 -2.66
C GLU A 184 -48.17 -5.80 -4.17
N LEU A 185 -47.64 -6.95 -4.62
CA LEU A 185 -47.78 -7.39 -6.01
C LEU A 185 -49.22 -7.77 -6.35
N LEU A 186 -49.92 -8.41 -5.42
CA LEU A 186 -51.35 -8.70 -5.56
C LEU A 186 -52.18 -7.40 -5.67
N ASP A 187 -51.85 -6.37 -4.90
CA ASP A 187 -52.51 -5.06 -4.95
C ASP A 187 -52.41 -4.43 -6.33
N GLU A 188 -51.20 -4.43 -6.90
CA GLU A 188 -51.00 -3.89 -8.25
C GLU A 188 -51.71 -4.75 -9.30
N GLY A 189 -51.67 -6.08 -9.18
CA GLY A 189 -52.38 -7.00 -10.08
C GLY A 189 -53.89 -6.80 -10.04
N ILE A 190 -54.49 -6.71 -8.85
CA ILE A 190 -55.92 -6.45 -8.69
C ILE A 190 -56.28 -5.08 -9.24
N ARG A 191 -55.45 -4.05 -9.01
CA ARG A 191 -55.68 -2.70 -9.54
C ARG A 191 -55.66 -2.66 -11.07
N GLN A 192 -54.68 -3.31 -11.70
CA GLN A 192 -54.61 -3.42 -13.16
C GLN A 192 -55.81 -4.20 -13.72
N LEU A 193 -56.19 -5.31 -13.10
CA LEU A 193 -57.37 -6.09 -13.50
C LEU A 193 -58.66 -5.30 -13.32
N ALA A 194 -58.80 -4.55 -12.22
CA ALA A 194 -59.94 -3.68 -11.97
C ALA A 194 -60.01 -2.57 -13.04
N HIS A 195 -58.89 -1.94 -13.39
CA HIS A 195 -58.84 -0.94 -14.47
C HIS A 195 -59.22 -1.53 -15.84
N LEU A 196 -58.71 -2.72 -16.17
CA LEU A 196 -59.06 -3.42 -17.41
C LEU A 196 -60.56 -3.75 -17.46
N LEU A 197 -61.13 -4.16 -16.34
CA LEU A 197 -62.55 -4.50 -16.21
C LEU A 197 -63.46 -3.29 -16.05
N ASP A 198 -62.95 -2.10 -15.75
CA ASP A 198 -63.71 -0.84 -15.70
C ASP A 198 -63.79 -0.16 -17.09
N ASN A 199 -62.98 -0.61 -18.05
CA ASN A 199 -63.02 -0.15 -19.43
C ASN A 199 -64.24 -0.73 -20.17
N ALA A 200 -65.11 0.16 -20.68
CA ALA A 200 -66.33 -0.19 -21.41
C ALA A 200 -66.09 -1.11 -22.62
N ASP A 201 -65.01 -0.90 -23.38
CA ASP A 201 -64.71 -1.72 -24.56
C ASP A 201 -64.32 -3.15 -24.17
N THR A 202 -63.58 -3.30 -23.06
CA THR A 202 -63.21 -4.61 -22.50
C THR A 202 -64.44 -5.32 -21.93
N GLN A 203 -65.32 -4.58 -21.24
CA GLN A 203 -66.58 -5.11 -20.72
C GLN A 203 -67.45 -5.65 -21.87
N ASP A 204 -67.61 -4.88 -22.95
CA ASP A 204 -68.38 -5.28 -24.13
C ASP A 204 -67.78 -6.51 -24.82
N TYR A 205 -66.45 -6.58 -24.91
CA TYR A 205 -65.75 -7.73 -25.49
C TYR A 205 -65.94 -9.01 -24.65
N ILE A 206 -65.73 -8.92 -23.34
CA ILE A 206 -65.94 -10.05 -22.41
C ILE A 206 -67.41 -10.47 -22.41
N ALA A 207 -68.33 -9.51 -22.40
CA ALA A 207 -69.75 -9.77 -22.43
C ALA A 207 -70.19 -10.51 -23.70
N GLN A 208 -69.65 -10.14 -24.86
CA GLN A 208 -69.87 -10.86 -26.11
C GLN A 208 -69.33 -12.28 -26.06
N GLY A 209 -68.11 -12.49 -25.55
CA GLY A 209 -67.52 -13.82 -25.41
C GLY A 209 -68.30 -14.73 -24.45
N ILE A 210 -68.84 -14.19 -23.34
CA ILE A 210 -69.70 -14.94 -22.41
C ILE A 210 -71.01 -15.36 -23.10
N VAL A 211 -71.62 -14.47 -23.87
CA VAL A 211 -72.85 -14.76 -24.62
C VAL A 211 -72.60 -15.82 -25.70
N GLU A 212 -71.45 -15.77 -26.38
CA GLU A 212 -71.06 -16.74 -27.40
C GLU A 212 -70.79 -18.12 -26.80
N TRP A 213 -70.00 -18.18 -25.73
CA TRP A 213 -69.76 -19.42 -24.98
C TRP A 213 -71.05 -20.07 -24.46
N LEU A 214 -71.98 -19.27 -23.94
CA LEU A 214 -73.24 -19.78 -23.41
C LEU A 214 -74.14 -20.36 -24.52
N LYS A 215 -74.11 -19.76 -25.71
CA LYS A 215 -74.82 -20.28 -26.90
C LYS A 215 -74.23 -21.59 -27.39
N GLU A 216 -72.91 -21.75 -27.28
CA GLU A 216 -72.20 -22.94 -27.75
C GLU A 216 -72.38 -24.15 -26.80
N ASP A 217 -72.16 -23.95 -25.49
CA ASP A 217 -72.14 -25.06 -24.52
C ASP A 217 -73.49 -25.33 -23.83
N TYR A 218 -74.40 -24.36 -23.78
CA TYR A 218 -75.65 -24.47 -23.00
C TYR A 218 -76.91 -23.97 -23.75
N ALA A 219 -77.07 -24.40 -25.01
CA ALA A 219 -78.22 -24.05 -25.86
C ALA A 219 -79.61 -24.34 -25.26
N PHE A 220 -79.72 -25.25 -24.29
CA PHE A 220 -80.99 -25.57 -23.60
C PHE A 220 -81.44 -24.48 -22.61
N ILE A 221 -80.49 -23.75 -22.00
CA ILE A 221 -80.77 -22.70 -20.99
C ILE A 221 -81.29 -21.42 -21.65
N GLU A 222 -80.86 -21.14 -22.89
CA GLU A 222 -81.35 -20.02 -23.71
C GLU A 222 -82.86 -20.13 -24.03
N LYS A 223 -83.40 -21.36 -24.13
CA LYS A 223 -84.81 -21.60 -24.45
C LYS A 223 -85.79 -21.38 -23.29
N MET A 224 -85.30 -21.38 -22.04
CA MET A 224 -86.12 -21.37 -20.83
C MET A 224 -86.20 -19.99 -20.14
N LEU A 225 -85.35 -19.04 -20.53
CA LEU A 225 -85.22 -17.72 -19.89
C LEU A 225 -85.15 -16.62 -20.96
N PRO A 226 -85.61 -15.38 -20.69
CA PRO A 226 -85.61 -14.30 -21.68
C PRO A 226 -84.18 -14.00 -22.18
N SER A 227 -83.96 -14.07 -23.49
CA SER A 227 -82.65 -13.91 -24.13
C SER A 227 -81.98 -12.55 -23.84
N ASP A 228 -82.76 -11.50 -23.53
CA ASP A 228 -82.23 -10.20 -23.12
C ASP A 228 -81.64 -10.16 -21.70
N LEU A 229 -82.10 -11.05 -20.81
CA LEU A 229 -81.65 -11.14 -19.41
C LEU A 229 -80.39 -12.01 -19.27
N ILE A 230 -80.27 -13.04 -20.09
CA ILE A 230 -79.10 -13.93 -20.16
C ILE A 230 -78.04 -13.42 -21.15
N GLY A 231 -78.44 -12.60 -22.13
CA GLY A 231 -77.55 -12.00 -23.13
C GLY A 231 -76.66 -10.89 -22.56
N ARG A 232 -76.49 -9.80 -23.33
CA ARG A 232 -75.58 -8.68 -22.98
C ARG A 232 -75.80 -8.14 -21.57
N LYS A 233 -77.04 -7.96 -21.11
CA LYS A 233 -77.32 -7.45 -19.75
C LYS A 233 -76.84 -8.40 -18.64
N GLY A 234 -77.00 -9.71 -18.81
CA GLY A 234 -76.54 -10.70 -17.84
C GLY A 234 -75.02 -10.73 -17.75
N ALA A 235 -74.36 -10.64 -18.90
CA ALA A 235 -72.91 -10.59 -18.99
C ALA A 235 -72.34 -9.26 -18.44
N ASP A 236 -72.97 -8.12 -18.72
CA ASP A 236 -72.63 -6.82 -18.12
C ASP A 236 -72.76 -6.85 -16.59
N ILE A 237 -73.83 -7.47 -16.07
CA ILE A 237 -74.02 -7.66 -14.63
C ILE A 237 -72.90 -8.53 -14.07
N ALA A 238 -72.53 -9.63 -14.75
CA ALA A 238 -71.46 -10.52 -14.31
C ALA A 238 -70.09 -9.81 -14.28
N VAL A 239 -69.76 -9.03 -15.31
CA VAL A 239 -68.50 -8.27 -15.37
C VAL A 239 -68.47 -7.18 -14.29
N ARG A 240 -69.57 -6.45 -14.08
CA ARG A 240 -69.68 -5.45 -13.00
C ARG A 240 -69.60 -6.08 -11.62
N LEU A 241 -70.18 -7.26 -11.42
CA LEU A 241 -70.05 -8.03 -10.18
C LEU A 241 -68.61 -8.48 -9.96
N ALA A 242 -67.93 -8.97 -11.00
CA ALA A 242 -66.51 -9.36 -10.93
C ALA A 242 -65.59 -8.18 -10.60
N ALA A 243 -65.77 -7.04 -11.28
CA ALA A 243 -65.06 -5.80 -10.99
C ALA A 243 -65.35 -5.30 -9.55
N GLY A 244 -66.61 -5.38 -9.12
CA GLY A 244 -67.02 -5.04 -7.76
C GLY A 244 -66.40 -5.93 -6.69
N VAL A 245 -66.25 -7.23 -6.96
CA VAL A 245 -65.53 -8.16 -6.07
C VAL A 245 -64.04 -7.82 -6.03
N LEU A 246 -63.39 -7.57 -7.17
CA LEU A 246 -61.98 -7.18 -7.21
C LEU A 246 -61.72 -5.88 -6.45
N ASN A 247 -62.58 -4.87 -6.60
CA ASN A 247 -62.49 -3.62 -5.85
C ASN A 247 -62.66 -3.83 -4.33
N LYS A 248 -63.55 -4.72 -3.90
CA LYS A 248 -63.70 -5.09 -2.48
C LYS A 248 -62.47 -5.81 -1.94
N VAL A 249 -61.88 -6.73 -2.72
CA VAL A 249 -60.62 -7.38 -2.37
C VAL A 249 -59.48 -6.36 -2.31
N ALA A 250 -59.41 -5.42 -3.25
CA ALA A 250 -58.40 -4.36 -3.27
C ALA A 250 -58.48 -3.47 -2.01
N ALA A 251 -59.68 -3.05 -1.63
CA ALA A 251 -59.92 -2.11 -0.55
C ALA A 251 -59.78 -2.71 0.87
N ASP A 252 -59.97 -4.03 1.01
CA ASP A 252 -59.89 -4.72 2.30
C ASP A 252 -58.67 -5.65 2.37
N PRO A 253 -57.61 -5.28 3.12
CA PRO A 253 -56.44 -6.12 3.33
C PRO A 253 -56.73 -7.46 4.01
N GLU A 254 -57.82 -7.57 4.78
CA GLU A 254 -58.22 -8.78 5.51
C GLU A 254 -59.27 -9.62 4.76
N HIS A 255 -59.51 -9.30 3.48
CA HIS A 255 -60.51 -10.00 2.69
C HIS A 255 -60.23 -11.52 2.60
N PRO A 256 -61.24 -12.42 2.72
CA PRO A 256 -61.03 -13.87 2.70
C PRO A 256 -60.29 -14.42 1.47
N LEU A 257 -60.44 -13.77 0.32
CA LEU A 257 -59.72 -14.13 -0.91
C LEU A 257 -58.21 -13.83 -0.83
N ARG A 258 -57.79 -12.80 -0.08
CA ARG A 258 -56.37 -12.50 0.15
C ARG A 258 -55.73 -13.56 1.04
N HIS A 259 -56.42 -13.98 2.10
CA HIS A 259 -55.96 -15.07 2.96
C HIS A 259 -55.84 -16.39 2.19
N ARG A 260 -56.82 -16.71 1.31
CA ARG A 260 -56.69 -17.88 0.41
C ARG A 260 -55.52 -17.77 -0.56
N PHE A 261 -55.22 -16.58 -1.05
CA PHE A 261 -54.04 -16.35 -1.89
C PHE A 261 -52.75 -16.58 -1.09
N ASP A 262 -52.69 -16.12 0.17
CA ASP A 262 -51.55 -16.38 1.06
C ASP A 262 -51.32 -17.88 1.26
N ASP A 263 -52.38 -18.63 1.59
CA ASP A 263 -52.33 -20.08 1.76
C ASP A 263 -51.88 -20.79 0.47
N TYR A 264 -52.38 -20.33 -0.68
CA TYR A 264 -51.99 -20.86 -1.98
C TYR A 264 -50.50 -20.60 -2.26
N VAL A 265 -50.03 -19.38 -2.04
CA VAL A 265 -48.62 -18.99 -2.23
C VAL A 265 -47.71 -19.80 -1.31
N ALA A 266 -48.07 -19.94 -0.03
CA ALA A 266 -47.32 -20.75 0.92
C ALA A 266 -47.24 -22.23 0.48
N GLY A 267 -48.37 -22.82 0.12
CA GLY A 267 -48.41 -24.20 -0.38
C GLY A 267 -47.70 -24.38 -1.73
N PHE A 268 -47.72 -23.37 -2.59
CA PHE A 268 -46.98 -23.37 -3.85
C PHE A 268 -45.48 -23.33 -3.64
N ILE A 269 -44.99 -22.53 -2.68
CA ILE A 269 -43.58 -22.47 -2.28
C ILE A 269 -43.12 -23.83 -1.72
N GLU A 270 -43.94 -24.48 -0.88
CA GLU A 270 -43.62 -25.81 -0.35
C GLU A 270 -43.55 -26.90 -1.43
N ARG A 271 -44.46 -26.85 -2.42
CA ARG A 271 -44.39 -27.79 -3.57
C ARG A 271 -43.15 -27.54 -4.43
N LEU A 272 -42.81 -26.29 -4.67
CA LEU A 272 -41.62 -25.89 -5.45
C LEU A 272 -40.31 -26.38 -4.84
N LYS A 273 -40.22 -26.45 -3.51
CA LYS A 273 -39.04 -26.98 -2.80
C LYS A 273 -38.70 -28.43 -3.19
N GLY A 274 -39.68 -29.21 -3.64
CA GLY A 274 -39.51 -30.63 -3.98
C GLY A 274 -39.79 -31.01 -5.43
N ASP A 275 -40.13 -30.05 -6.31
CA ASP A 275 -40.53 -30.33 -7.69
C ASP A 275 -39.31 -30.58 -8.61
N PRO A 276 -39.12 -31.81 -9.14
CA PRO A 276 -37.99 -32.13 -10.00
C PRO A 276 -37.90 -31.26 -11.27
N ALA A 277 -39.03 -30.83 -11.82
CA ALA A 277 -39.06 -30.01 -13.04
C ALA A 277 -38.55 -28.58 -12.76
N PHE A 278 -38.89 -28.04 -11.59
CA PHE A 278 -38.40 -26.73 -11.16
C PHE A 278 -36.91 -26.78 -10.82
N LEU A 279 -36.46 -27.85 -10.15
CA LEU A 279 -35.04 -28.08 -9.87
C LEU A 279 -34.21 -28.15 -11.16
N ALA A 280 -34.70 -28.87 -12.17
CA ALA A 280 -34.03 -28.93 -13.47
C ALA A 280 -33.92 -27.56 -14.15
N ARG A 281 -34.98 -26.73 -14.10
CA ARG A 281 -34.92 -25.35 -14.62
C ARG A 281 -33.96 -24.46 -13.83
N ALA A 282 -33.88 -24.62 -12.52
CA ALA A 282 -32.93 -23.89 -11.70
C ALA A 282 -31.48 -24.25 -12.05
N ASP A 283 -31.19 -25.52 -12.32
CA ASP A 283 -29.89 -25.98 -12.79
C ASP A 283 -29.55 -25.48 -14.20
N ASP A 284 -30.53 -25.34 -15.10
CA ASP A 284 -30.32 -24.72 -16.41
C ASP A 284 -29.99 -23.22 -16.30
N VAL A 285 -30.68 -22.49 -15.42
CA VAL A 285 -30.35 -21.08 -15.12
C VAL A 285 -28.95 -20.97 -14.50
N LYS A 286 -28.60 -21.89 -13.60
CA LYS A 286 -27.26 -21.99 -13.02
C LYS A 286 -26.20 -22.15 -14.11
N ARG A 287 -26.42 -23.10 -15.03
CA ARG A 287 -25.51 -23.37 -16.15
C ARG A 287 -25.35 -22.15 -17.05
N TYR A 288 -26.45 -21.50 -17.39
CA TYR A 288 -26.42 -20.24 -18.14
C TYR A 288 -25.58 -19.17 -17.44
N LEU A 289 -25.76 -18.94 -16.13
CA LEU A 289 -24.95 -17.95 -15.39
C LEU A 289 -23.46 -18.28 -15.31
N LEU A 290 -23.09 -19.57 -15.37
CA LEU A 290 -21.70 -20.03 -15.26
C LEU A 290 -20.96 -20.10 -16.59
N GLU A 291 -21.66 -20.50 -17.66
CA GLU A 291 -21.08 -20.85 -18.95
C GLU A 291 -21.27 -19.77 -20.02
N ASP A 292 -22.22 -18.84 -19.83
CA ASP A 292 -22.58 -17.87 -20.84
C ASP A 292 -21.55 -16.72 -20.94
N GLU A 293 -21.06 -16.50 -22.17
CA GLU A 293 -20.07 -15.47 -22.48
C GLU A 293 -20.65 -14.05 -22.39
N THR A 294 -21.97 -13.91 -22.56
CA THR A 294 -22.71 -12.66 -22.46
C THR A 294 -22.71 -12.15 -21.02
N VAL A 295 -22.90 -13.03 -20.02
CA VAL A 295 -22.81 -12.67 -18.60
C VAL A 295 -21.41 -12.16 -18.25
N ASN A 296 -20.37 -12.82 -18.74
CA ASN A 296 -18.99 -12.39 -18.52
C ASN A 296 -18.70 -11.02 -19.15
N THR A 297 -19.18 -10.79 -20.38
CA THR A 297 -19.04 -9.51 -21.07
C THR A 297 -19.75 -8.39 -20.31
N TYR A 298 -20.96 -8.65 -19.81
CA TYR A 298 -21.74 -7.70 -19.02
C TYR A 298 -21.10 -7.38 -17.67
N LEU A 299 -20.56 -8.37 -16.95
CA LEU A 299 -19.81 -8.13 -15.71
C LEU A 299 -18.56 -7.27 -15.97
N GLY A 300 -17.91 -7.49 -17.11
CA GLY A 300 -16.78 -6.67 -17.56
C GLY A 300 -17.17 -5.22 -17.86
N SER A 301 -18.30 -4.99 -18.53
CA SER A 301 -18.80 -3.64 -18.80
C SER A 301 -19.20 -2.91 -17.52
N LEU A 302 -19.89 -3.59 -16.59
CA LEU A 302 -20.25 -3.03 -15.28
C LEU A 302 -19.02 -2.59 -14.48
N TRP A 303 -17.95 -3.40 -14.51
CA TRP A 303 -16.68 -3.01 -13.87
C TRP A 303 -16.07 -1.78 -14.53
N ALA A 304 -16.01 -1.74 -15.86
CA ALA A 304 -15.46 -0.61 -16.60
C ALA A 304 -16.25 0.69 -16.33
N GLU A 305 -17.57 0.62 -16.32
CA GLU A 305 -18.46 1.73 -16.00
C GLU A 305 -18.28 2.21 -14.55
N LEU A 306 -18.21 1.29 -13.60
CA LEU A 306 -17.96 1.61 -12.19
C LEU A 306 -16.60 2.30 -12.00
N LYS A 307 -15.54 1.76 -12.61
CA LYS A 307 -14.19 2.33 -12.57
C LYS A 307 -14.16 3.72 -13.19
N ALA A 308 -14.78 3.91 -14.35
CA ALA A 308 -14.89 5.20 -15.03
C ALA A 308 -15.72 6.22 -14.24
N TRP A 309 -16.78 5.77 -13.55
CA TRP A 309 -17.56 6.62 -12.65
C TRP A 309 -16.75 7.03 -11.41
N LEU A 310 -16.08 6.08 -10.75
CA LEU A 310 -15.23 6.34 -9.58
C LEU A 310 -14.12 7.34 -9.92
N LYS A 311 -13.46 7.17 -11.06
CA LYS A 311 -12.40 8.08 -11.53
C LYS A 311 -12.94 9.50 -11.75
N ARG A 312 -14.05 9.63 -12.47
CA ARG A 312 -14.70 10.94 -12.70
C ARG A 312 -15.14 11.62 -11.40
N ASP A 313 -15.69 10.86 -10.46
CA ASP A 313 -16.07 11.44 -9.16
C ASP A 313 -14.83 11.90 -8.39
N LEU A 314 -13.76 11.11 -8.33
CA LEU A 314 -12.52 11.46 -7.61
C LEU A 314 -11.78 12.67 -8.22
N GLU A 315 -11.88 12.88 -9.54
CA GLU A 315 -11.30 14.03 -10.24
C GLU A 315 -12.14 15.31 -10.12
N SER A 316 -13.40 15.21 -9.71
CA SER A 316 -14.31 16.35 -9.58
C SER A 316 -13.99 17.23 -8.35
N GLU A 317 -14.11 18.54 -8.50
CA GLU A 317 -13.98 19.48 -7.38
C GLU A 317 -15.10 19.30 -6.34
N ASP A 318 -16.30 18.93 -6.78
CA ASP A 318 -17.49 18.67 -5.94
C ASP A 318 -17.66 17.18 -5.55
N SER A 319 -16.57 16.41 -5.57
CA SER A 319 -16.58 14.97 -5.28
C SER A 319 -17.19 14.65 -3.91
N ARG A 320 -18.29 13.89 -3.90
CA ARG A 320 -18.89 13.39 -2.65
C ARG A 320 -17.99 12.37 -1.97
N LEU A 321 -17.23 11.58 -2.73
CA LEU A 321 -16.28 10.62 -2.19
C LEU A 321 -15.11 11.34 -1.51
N ARG A 322 -14.56 12.39 -2.12
CA ARG A 322 -13.51 13.22 -1.50
C ARG A 322 -13.97 13.81 -0.18
N VAL A 323 -15.17 14.41 -0.13
CA VAL A 323 -15.73 14.96 1.11
C VAL A 323 -15.86 13.88 2.18
N ARG A 324 -16.32 12.67 1.82
CA ARG A 324 -16.41 11.54 2.76
C ARG A 324 -15.05 11.04 3.22
N ILE A 325 -14.05 10.97 2.35
CA ILE A 325 -12.67 10.57 2.70
C ILE A 325 -12.06 11.56 3.68
N VAL A 326 -12.21 12.87 3.42
CA VAL A 326 -11.75 13.93 4.34
C VAL A 326 -12.48 13.85 5.68
N ALA A 327 -13.80 13.72 5.66
CA ALA A 327 -14.61 13.59 6.88
C ALA A 327 -14.22 12.35 7.70
N MET A 328 -13.93 11.22 7.05
CA MET A 328 -13.45 10.00 7.69
C MET A 328 -12.08 10.22 8.34
N GLY A 329 -11.15 10.87 7.64
CA GLY A 329 -9.84 11.22 8.19
C GLY A 329 -9.94 12.12 9.43
N ALA A 330 -10.85 13.11 9.41
CA ALA A 330 -11.10 14.00 10.54
C ALA A 330 -11.69 13.22 11.72
N TRP A 331 -12.63 12.31 11.43
CA TRP A 331 -13.22 11.44 12.44
C TRP A 331 -12.18 10.52 13.08
N ILE A 332 -11.30 9.88 12.28
CA ILE A 332 -10.20 9.06 12.78
C ILE A 332 -9.25 9.88 13.65
N GLY A 333 -8.85 11.08 13.21
CA GLY A 333 -8.00 11.98 13.99
C GLY A 333 -8.62 12.36 15.34
N LYS A 334 -9.92 12.66 15.33
CA LYS A 334 -10.69 12.99 16.54
C LYS A 334 -10.77 11.80 17.49
N VAL A 335 -11.17 10.62 17.01
CA VAL A 335 -11.27 9.39 17.82
C VAL A 335 -9.90 9.02 18.41
N LEU A 336 -8.83 9.09 17.62
CA LEU A 336 -7.46 8.85 18.10
C LEU A 336 -7.05 9.85 19.18
N SER A 337 -7.42 11.12 19.05
CA SER A 337 -7.09 12.14 20.06
C SER A 337 -7.90 11.96 21.35
N GLU A 338 -9.15 11.54 21.25
CA GLU A 338 -10.10 11.45 22.38
C GLU A 338 -10.02 10.12 23.14
N ASP A 339 -9.55 9.04 22.51
CA ASP A 339 -9.48 7.70 23.11
C ASP A 339 -8.01 7.28 23.40
N PRO A 340 -7.56 7.36 24.67
CA PRO A 340 -6.23 6.89 25.06
C PRO A 340 -6.06 5.37 24.95
N ALA A 341 -7.12 4.58 25.14
CA ALA A 341 -7.04 3.13 25.10
C ALA A 341 -6.81 2.63 23.67
N LEU A 342 -7.48 3.25 22.69
CA LEU A 342 -7.24 2.98 21.26
C LEU A 342 -5.80 3.32 20.86
N ARG A 343 -5.28 4.47 21.30
CA ARG A 343 -3.88 4.85 21.03
C ARG A 343 -2.90 3.83 21.61
N GLN A 344 -3.11 3.40 22.85
CA GLN A 344 -2.27 2.39 23.48
C GLN A 344 -2.30 1.07 22.72
N SER A 345 -3.49 0.61 22.31
CA SER A 345 -3.63 -0.61 21.51
C SER A 345 -2.92 -0.50 20.14
N LEU A 346 -3.02 0.65 19.47
CA LEU A 346 -2.31 0.90 18.22
C LEU A 346 -0.79 0.96 18.41
N HIS A 347 -0.32 1.53 19.53
CA HIS A 347 1.09 1.56 19.87
C HIS A 347 1.63 0.13 20.06
N GLU A 348 0.93 -0.71 20.83
CA GLU A 348 1.30 -2.10 21.06
C GLU A 348 1.29 -2.93 19.76
N ASN A 349 0.28 -2.74 18.92
CA ASN A 349 0.20 -3.39 17.61
C ASN A 349 1.33 -2.92 16.67
N LEU A 350 1.68 -1.63 16.71
CA LEU A 350 2.79 -1.09 15.93
C LEU A 350 4.13 -1.66 16.41
N GLU A 351 4.34 -1.79 17.71
CA GLU A 351 5.52 -2.47 18.24
C GLU A 351 5.57 -3.94 17.83
N ALA A 352 4.45 -4.66 17.89
CA ALA A 352 4.37 -6.06 17.47
C ALA A 352 4.68 -6.23 15.98
N ALA A 353 4.10 -5.37 15.13
CA ALA A 353 4.39 -5.34 13.70
C ALA A 353 5.86 -5.00 13.44
N ALA A 354 6.42 -4.02 14.15
CA ALA A 354 7.83 -3.67 14.04
C ALA A 354 8.75 -4.84 14.42
N ARG A 355 8.42 -5.61 15.48
CA ARG A 355 9.18 -6.81 15.85
C ARG A 355 9.15 -7.89 14.77
N GLY A 356 8.02 -8.05 14.08
CA GLY A 356 7.87 -9.00 12.98
C GLY A 356 8.65 -8.60 11.73
N VAL A 357 8.62 -7.31 11.36
CA VAL A 357 9.18 -6.80 10.09
C VAL A 357 10.65 -6.38 10.21
N ALA A 358 11.10 -5.95 11.40
CA ALA A 358 12.45 -5.45 11.63
C ALA A 358 13.57 -6.37 11.11
N PRO A 359 13.55 -7.70 11.34
CA PRO A 359 14.63 -8.58 10.88
C PRO A 359 14.76 -8.60 9.34
N GLU A 360 13.64 -8.66 8.63
CA GLU A 360 13.63 -8.69 7.17
C GLU A 360 14.05 -7.34 6.59
N PHE A 361 13.54 -6.25 7.15
CA PHE A 361 13.90 -4.89 6.76
C PHE A 361 15.39 -4.60 6.99
N ALA A 362 15.92 -5.00 8.16
CA ALA A 362 17.34 -4.87 8.48
C ALA A 362 18.19 -5.68 7.50
N GLY A 363 17.78 -6.90 7.16
CA GLY A 363 18.46 -7.73 6.14
C GLY A 363 18.43 -7.14 4.74
N PHE A 364 17.31 -6.53 4.33
CA PHE A 364 17.20 -5.79 3.07
C PHE A 364 18.15 -4.58 3.03
N LEU A 365 18.11 -3.72 4.05
CA LEU A 365 18.98 -2.53 4.11
C LEU A 365 20.47 -2.88 4.21
N THR A 366 20.82 -3.93 4.95
CA THR A 366 22.21 -4.41 5.06
C THR A 366 22.75 -4.76 3.66
N ARG A 367 22.00 -5.54 2.88
CA ARG A 367 22.38 -5.90 1.51
C ARG A 367 22.48 -4.67 0.62
N HIS A 368 21.47 -3.80 0.66
CA HIS A 368 21.45 -2.60 -0.16
C HIS A 368 22.65 -1.66 0.12
N ILE A 369 23.01 -1.45 1.39
CA ILE A 369 24.18 -0.63 1.77
C ILE A 369 25.48 -1.26 1.27
N ALA A 370 25.66 -2.57 1.50
CA ALA A 370 26.86 -3.28 1.07
C ALA A 370 27.02 -3.22 -0.46
N ASP A 371 25.95 -3.51 -1.20
CA ASP A 371 25.93 -3.50 -2.67
C ASP A 371 26.21 -2.10 -3.22
N THR A 372 25.63 -1.07 -2.61
CA THR A 372 25.84 0.33 -3.03
C THR A 372 27.31 0.74 -2.91
N VAL A 373 27.96 0.44 -1.78
CA VAL A 373 29.38 0.79 -1.57
C VAL A 373 30.28 -0.04 -2.47
N LYS A 374 29.95 -1.32 -2.72
CA LYS A 374 30.69 -2.18 -3.66
C LYS A 374 30.61 -1.69 -5.11
N GLN A 375 29.51 -1.07 -5.50
CA GLN A 375 29.30 -0.49 -6.83
C GLN A 375 30.11 0.79 -7.09
N TRP A 376 30.60 1.48 -6.06
CA TRP A 376 31.42 2.68 -6.24
C TRP A 376 32.78 2.33 -6.87
N ASP A 377 33.34 3.23 -7.69
CA ASP A 377 34.73 3.12 -8.13
C ASP A 377 35.65 3.22 -6.90
N ASP A 378 36.67 2.36 -6.86
CA ASP A 378 37.71 2.35 -5.82
C ASP A 378 38.34 3.74 -5.64
N ARG A 379 38.50 4.48 -6.74
CA ARG A 379 39.04 5.85 -6.72
C ARG A 379 38.08 6.85 -6.07
N GLU A 380 36.80 6.71 -6.33
CA GLU A 380 35.76 7.60 -5.81
C GLU A 380 35.61 7.41 -4.30
N MET A 381 35.50 6.16 -3.84
CA MET A 381 35.46 5.84 -2.41
C MET A 381 36.71 6.38 -1.68
N SER A 382 37.89 6.14 -2.25
CA SER A 382 39.16 6.59 -1.68
C SER A 382 39.22 8.11 -1.58
N ALA A 383 38.81 8.83 -2.62
CA ALA A 383 38.75 10.28 -2.61
C ALA A 383 37.77 10.81 -1.55
N GLN A 384 36.60 10.18 -1.41
CA GLN A 384 35.59 10.58 -0.43
C GLN A 384 36.07 10.37 1.00
N ILE A 385 36.79 9.28 1.27
CA ILE A 385 37.40 9.05 2.59
C ILE A 385 38.54 10.06 2.82
N GLU A 386 39.44 10.25 1.84
CA GLU A 386 40.54 11.21 1.93
C GLU A 386 40.04 12.64 2.21
N LEU A 387 38.92 13.04 1.63
CA LEU A 387 38.30 14.35 1.89
C LEU A 387 37.80 14.52 3.32
N ASN A 388 37.37 13.44 3.98
CA ASN A 388 36.81 13.49 5.31
C ASN A 388 37.86 13.34 6.43
N ILE A 389 38.88 12.49 6.22
CA ILE A 389 39.93 12.23 7.24
C ILE A 389 41.31 12.77 6.88
N GLY A 390 41.50 13.26 5.65
CA GLY A 390 42.83 13.60 5.13
C GLY A 390 43.49 14.76 5.87
N LYS A 391 42.72 15.71 6.41
CA LYS A 391 43.23 16.82 7.23
C LYS A 391 43.93 16.28 8.48
N ASP A 392 43.28 15.36 9.18
CA ASP A 392 43.80 14.75 10.42
C ASP A 392 45.01 13.85 10.12
N LEU A 393 45.00 13.15 8.99
CA LEU A 393 46.16 12.37 8.54
C LEU A 393 47.39 13.24 8.21
N GLN A 394 47.21 14.48 7.74
CA GLN A 394 48.35 15.39 7.55
C GLN A 394 48.95 15.86 8.88
N TYR A 395 48.17 15.94 9.96
CA TYR A 395 48.72 16.26 11.28
C TYR A 395 49.66 15.16 11.79
N ILE A 396 49.39 13.90 11.47
CA ILE A 396 50.33 12.79 11.77
C ILE A 396 51.68 13.08 11.13
N ARG A 397 51.71 13.51 9.86
CA ARG A 397 52.97 13.85 9.15
C ARG A 397 53.72 15.03 9.76
N ILE A 398 53.02 16.07 10.22
CA ILE A 398 53.63 17.20 10.93
C ILE A 398 54.24 16.71 12.24
N ASN A 399 53.48 15.91 13.00
CA ASN A 399 53.94 15.33 14.27
C ASN A 399 55.13 14.39 14.06
N GLY A 400 55.15 13.56 13.02
CA GLY A 400 56.30 12.70 12.69
C GLY A 400 57.56 13.48 12.35
N THR A 401 57.42 14.67 11.75
CA THR A 401 58.56 15.57 11.52
C THR A 401 59.14 16.08 12.85
N ILE A 402 58.27 16.51 13.76
CA ILE A 402 58.67 17.07 15.06
C ILE A 402 59.25 15.98 15.97
N VAL A 403 58.53 14.85 16.12
CA VAL A 403 58.95 13.72 16.95
C VAL A 403 60.21 13.08 16.39
N GLY A 404 60.31 12.91 15.07
CA GLY A 404 61.51 12.43 14.40
C GLY A 404 62.72 13.29 14.76
N GLY A 405 62.60 14.62 14.68
CA GLY A 405 63.68 15.52 15.05
C GLY A 405 64.08 15.42 16.53
N MET A 406 63.10 15.34 17.44
CA MET A 406 63.36 15.16 18.87
C MET A 406 64.08 13.84 19.17
N ILE A 407 63.71 12.75 18.48
CA ILE A 407 64.42 11.47 18.58
C ILE A 407 65.85 11.61 18.05
N GLY A 408 66.05 12.29 16.92
CA GLY A 408 67.39 12.58 16.38
C GLY A 408 68.29 13.32 17.36
N VAL A 409 67.76 14.35 18.02
CA VAL A 409 68.46 15.08 19.09
C VAL A 409 68.80 14.15 20.25
N THR A 410 67.85 13.33 20.69
CA THR A 410 68.03 12.43 21.82
C THR A 410 69.11 11.39 21.52
N LEU A 411 69.08 10.78 20.33
CA LEU A 411 70.10 9.83 19.88
C LEU A 411 71.47 10.49 19.75
N TYR A 412 71.53 11.72 19.26
CA TYR A 412 72.78 12.48 19.18
C TYR A 412 73.37 12.74 20.57
N LEU A 413 72.56 13.18 21.53
CA LEU A 413 72.99 13.38 22.92
C LEU A 413 73.50 12.08 23.55
N LEU A 414 72.78 10.97 23.35
CA LEU A 414 73.20 9.65 23.82
C LEU A 414 74.49 9.17 23.16
N SER A 415 74.70 9.45 21.88
CA SER A 415 75.93 9.08 21.16
C SER A 415 77.17 9.85 21.61
N HIS A 416 77.00 11.06 22.19
CA HIS A 416 78.08 11.91 22.68
C HIS A 416 78.36 11.76 24.18
N LEU A 417 77.48 11.07 24.92
CA LEU A 417 77.68 10.74 26.34
C LEU A 417 79.02 10.04 26.64
N PRO A 418 79.51 9.08 25.83
CA PRO A 418 80.80 8.43 26.04
C PRO A 418 82.02 9.36 25.89
N ALA A 419 81.88 10.45 25.12
CA ALA A 419 82.94 11.43 24.92
C ALA A 419 82.97 12.52 26.02
N LEU A 420 81.93 12.59 26.85
CA LEU A 420 81.83 13.49 28.01
C LEU A 420 82.20 12.80 29.34
N LEU A 421 82.21 11.46 29.36
CA LEU A 421 82.53 10.61 30.52
C LEU A 421 83.99 10.17 30.58
N ASN A 422 84.77 10.47 29.53
CA ASN A 422 86.23 10.36 29.47
C ASN A 422 86.83 11.76 29.42
#